data_AF-G4CFH3-F1
#
_entry.id   AF-G4CFH3-F1
#
_cell.length_a   1.000
_cell.length_b   1.000
_cell.length_c   1.000
_cell.angle_alpha   90.00
_cell.angle_beta   90.00
_cell.angle_gamma   90.00
#
_symmetry.space_group_name_H-M   'P 1'
#
loop_
_entity.id
_entity.type
_entity.pdbx_description
1 polymer ?
#
loop_
_entity_poly.entity_id
_entity_poly.type
_entity_poly.pdbx_seq_one_letter_code
_entity_poly.pdbx_strand_id
1 'polypeptide(L)'
;MAALYPYRFLRHTMEDLHQRISYLEESIDILRTQNLVLATALRSLVRALPADMVQEVAESVRLGFDDELARLEYEDSPMTDVFHDAVHAFFGEQR
;
A
#
# COMPACT_ATOMS: atom_id res chain seq x y z
N MET A 1 -38.54 2.10 32.82
CA MET A 1 -38.25 2.17 31.36
C MET A 1 -36.97 2.96 31.01
N ALA A 2 -35.98 3.09 31.93
CA ALA A 2 -34.77 3.91 31.72
C ALA A 2 -33.45 3.10 31.60
N ALA A 3 -33.42 1.84 32.06
CA ALA A 3 -32.18 1.05 32.13
C ALA A 3 -31.72 0.45 30.78
N LEU A 4 -32.58 0.42 29.75
CA LEU A 4 -32.29 -0.19 28.44
C LEU A 4 -31.69 0.77 27.41
N TYR A 5 -31.74 2.08 27.68
CA TYR A 5 -31.20 3.12 26.80
C TYR A 5 -29.69 3.04 26.59
N PRO A 6 -28.84 2.94 27.65
CA PRO A 6 -27.40 2.86 27.45
C PRO A 6 -26.99 1.58 26.72
N TYR A 7 -27.67 0.46 26.97
CA TYR A 7 -27.41 -0.80 26.27
C TYR A 7 -27.77 -0.74 24.77
N ARG A 8 -28.84 -0.05 24.41
CA ARG A 8 -29.24 0.11 23.00
C ARG A 8 -28.29 1.03 22.23
N PHE A 9 -27.85 2.12 22.88
CA PHE A 9 -26.85 3.03 22.30
C PHE A 9 -25.51 2.32 22.09
N LEU A 10 -24.99 1.64 23.10
CA LEU A 10 -23.74 0.88 23.00
C LEU A 10 -23.81 -0.22 21.93
N ARG A 11 -24.94 -0.91 21.81
CA ARG A 11 -25.15 -1.91 20.77
C ARG A 11 -25.08 -1.29 19.37
N HIS A 12 -25.76 -0.17 19.16
CA HIS A 12 -25.75 0.52 17.87
C HIS A 12 -24.34 1.01 17.51
N THR A 13 -23.62 1.60 18.47
CA THR A 13 -22.21 2.00 18.28
C THR A 13 -21.32 0.81 17.93
N MET A 14 -21.52 -0.35 18.57
CA MET A 14 -20.78 -1.58 18.25
C MET A 14 -21.10 -2.11 16.85
N GLU A 15 -22.37 -2.05 16.42
CA GLU A 15 -22.79 -2.44 15.06
C GLU A 15 -22.16 -1.52 14.00
N ASP A 16 -22.18 -0.20 14.22
CA ASP A 16 -21.55 0.79 13.32
C ASP A 16 -20.03 0.59 13.24
N LEU A 17 -19.37 0.31 14.37
CA LEU A 17 -17.93 0.03 14.41
C LEU A 17 -17.59 -1.26 13.67
N HIS A 18 -18.34 -2.34 13.86
CA HIS A 18 -18.13 -3.58 13.12
C HIS A 18 -18.27 -3.36 11.62
N GLN A 19 -19.32 -2.63 11.19
CA GLN A 19 -19.51 -2.35 9.77
C GLN A 19 -18.33 -1.57 9.19
N ARG A 20 -17.82 -0.57 9.91
CA ARG A 20 -16.65 0.22 9.49
C ARG A 20 -15.37 -0.61 9.46
N ILE A 21 -15.16 -1.49 10.43
CA ILE A 21 -14.00 -2.40 10.46
C ILE A 21 -14.06 -3.34 9.27
N SER A 22 -15.20 -4.00 9.02
CA SER A 22 -15.35 -4.91 7.89
C SER A 22 -15.12 -4.20 6.55
N TYR A 23 -15.60 -2.96 6.40
CA TYR A 23 -15.32 -2.16 5.21
C TYR A 23 -13.83 -1.85 5.04
N LEU A 24 -13.12 -1.54 6.13
CA LEU A 24 -11.68 -1.29 6.08
C LEU A 24 -10.89 -2.56 5.76
N GLU A 25 -11.27 -3.70 6.32
CA GLU A 25 -10.67 -5.00 6.02
C GLU A 25 -10.83 -5.36 4.54
N GLU A 26 -12.05 -5.22 4.00
CA GLU A 26 -12.33 -5.42 2.57
C GLU A 26 -11.51 -4.47 1.70
N SER A 27 -11.42 -3.19 2.09
CA SER A 27 -10.64 -2.18 1.37
C SER A 27 -9.14 -2.53 1.36
N ILE A 28 -8.61 -3.03 2.48
CA ILE A 28 -7.22 -3.50 2.57
C ILE A 28 -6.98 -4.68 1.61
N ASP A 29 -7.89 -5.64 1.56
CA ASP A 29 -7.74 -6.81 0.68
C ASP A 29 -7.85 -6.43 -0.80
N ILE A 30 -8.71 -5.48 -1.14
CA ILE A 30 -8.79 -4.90 -2.50
C ILE A 30 -7.45 -4.21 -2.85
N LEU A 31 -6.92 -3.36 -1.98
CA LEU A 31 -5.66 -2.66 -2.21
C LEU A 31 -4.47 -3.62 -2.35
N ARG A 32 -4.41 -4.67 -1.52
CA ARG A 32 -3.40 -5.73 -1.63
C ARG A 32 -3.49 -6.45 -2.98
N THR A 33 -4.70 -6.76 -3.42
CA THR A 33 -4.93 -7.42 -4.71
C THR A 33 -4.51 -6.51 -5.86
N GLN A 34 -4.86 -5.22 -5.81
CA GLN A 34 -4.44 -4.24 -6.82
C GLN A 34 -2.91 -4.10 -6.88
N ASN A 35 -2.24 -4.02 -5.72
CA ASN A 35 -0.79 -3.99 -5.66
C ASN A 35 -0.16 -5.24 -6.26
N LEU A 36 -0.71 -6.43 -5.99
CA LEU A 36 -0.24 -7.68 -6.58
C LEU A 36 -0.37 -7.69 -8.11
N VAL A 37 -1.50 -7.20 -8.64
CA VAL A 37 -1.73 -7.07 -10.08
C VAL A 37 -0.70 -6.12 -10.70
N LEU A 38 -0.49 -4.94 -10.11
CA LEU A 38 0.46 -3.94 -10.60
C LEU A 38 1.90 -4.46 -10.55
N ALA A 39 2.30 -5.10 -9.45
CA ALA A 39 3.63 -5.70 -9.32
C ALA A 39 3.85 -6.80 -10.38
N THR A 40 2.84 -7.62 -10.65
CA THR A 40 2.90 -8.67 -11.67
C THR A 40 3.02 -8.08 -13.08
N ALA A 41 2.26 -7.02 -13.36
CA ALA A 41 2.31 -6.31 -14.63
C ALA A 41 3.71 -5.68 -14.85
N LEU A 42 4.22 -4.96 -13.85
CA LEU A 42 5.55 -4.34 -13.90
C LEU A 42 6.66 -5.38 -14.09
N ARG A 43 6.65 -6.48 -13.33
CA ARG A 43 7.63 -7.57 -13.51
C ARG A 43 7.57 -8.17 -14.91
N SER A 44 6.38 -8.34 -15.46
CA SER A 44 6.20 -8.88 -16.82
C SER A 44 6.69 -7.90 -17.88
N LEU A 45 6.46 -6.60 -17.69
CA LEU A 45 6.98 -5.55 -18.57
C LEU A 45 8.51 -5.52 -18.56
N VAL A 46 9.14 -5.55 -17.37
CA VAL A 46 10.61 -5.58 -17.26
C VAL A 46 11.20 -6.82 -17.94
N ARG A 47 10.56 -7.99 -17.79
CA ARG A 47 10.99 -9.24 -18.47
C ARG A 47 10.85 -9.19 -19.98
N ALA A 48 9.96 -8.35 -20.52
CA ALA A 48 9.75 -8.21 -21.95
C ALA A 48 10.73 -7.20 -22.59
N LEU A 49 11.52 -6.48 -21.79
CA LEU A 49 12.49 -5.51 -22.30
C LEU A 49 13.65 -6.20 -23.03
N PRO A 50 14.20 -5.55 -24.07
CA PRO A 50 15.51 -5.91 -24.63
C PRO A 50 16.59 -5.92 -23.54
N ALA A 51 17.51 -6.89 -23.60
CA ALA A 51 18.52 -7.11 -22.55
C ALA A 51 19.43 -5.89 -22.31
N ASP A 52 19.68 -5.11 -23.35
CA ASP A 52 20.47 -3.87 -23.33
C ASP A 52 19.75 -2.70 -22.66
N MET A 53 18.42 -2.74 -22.53
CA MET A 53 17.61 -1.71 -21.87
C MET A 53 17.27 -2.01 -20.41
N VAL A 54 17.39 -3.27 -19.97
CA VAL A 54 16.96 -3.69 -18.63
C VAL A 54 17.63 -2.87 -17.53
N GLN A 55 18.93 -2.61 -17.65
CA GLN A 55 19.68 -1.87 -16.65
C GLN A 55 19.25 -0.40 -16.59
N GLU A 56 19.14 0.27 -17.74
CA GLU A 56 18.72 1.68 -17.82
C GLU A 56 17.31 1.88 -17.25
N VAL A 57 16.39 0.97 -17.56
CA VAL A 57 15.03 1.02 -17.00
C VAL A 57 15.03 0.76 -15.50
N ALA A 58 15.83 -0.21 -15.01
CA ALA A 58 15.93 -0.48 -13.58
C ALA A 58 16.49 0.72 -12.80
N GLU A 59 17.50 1.40 -13.34
CA GLU A 59 18.05 2.64 -12.78
C GLU A 59 17.01 3.76 -12.80
N SER A 60 16.29 3.95 -13.91
CA SER A 60 15.23 4.96 -14.03
C SER A 60 14.10 4.73 -13.01
N VAL A 61 13.71 3.48 -12.79
CA VAL A 61 12.70 3.12 -11.78
C VAL A 61 13.21 3.42 -10.37
N ARG A 62 14.50 3.15 -10.08
CA ARG A 62 15.09 3.47 -8.78
C ARG A 62 15.12 4.97 -8.53
N LEU A 63 15.51 5.77 -9.52
CA LEU A 63 15.48 7.23 -9.42
C LEU A 63 14.07 7.76 -9.13
N GLY A 64 13.04 7.22 -9.78
CA GLY A 64 11.65 7.59 -9.49
C GLY A 64 11.23 7.29 -8.04
N PHE A 65 11.74 6.20 -7.44
CA PHE A 65 11.50 5.92 -6.03
C PHE A 65 12.28 6.87 -5.10
N ASP A 66 13.51 7.23 -5.45
CA ASP A 66 14.32 8.17 -4.67
C ASP A 66 13.67 9.58 -4.67
N ASP A 67 13.16 10.03 -5.82
CA ASP A 67 12.44 11.31 -5.95
C ASP A 67 11.16 11.32 -5.10
N GLU A 68 10.41 10.21 -5.11
CA GLU A 68 9.19 10.05 -4.32
C GLU A 68 9.48 10.06 -2.82
N LEU A 69 10.52 9.35 -2.39
CA LEU A 69 10.96 9.32 -1.00
C LEU A 69 11.37 10.72 -0.53
N ALA A 70 12.15 11.45 -1.33
CA ALA A 70 12.55 12.82 -1.03
C ALA A 70 11.32 13.75 -0.89
N ARG A 71 10.26 13.54 -1.70
CA ARG A 71 9.01 14.28 -1.54
C ARG A 71 8.32 13.94 -0.21
N LEU A 72 8.22 12.66 0.15
CA LEU A 72 7.60 12.23 1.40
C LEU A 72 8.33 12.76 2.63
N GLU A 73 9.68 12.77 2.60
CA GLU A 73 10.52 13.37 3.62
C GLU A 73 10.28 14.88 3.74
N TYR A 74 10.21 15.59 2.61
CA TYR A 74 9.93 17.02 2.58
C TYR A 74 8.53 17.36 3.14
N GLU A 75 7.55 16.50 2.88
CA GLU A 75 6.17 16.65 3.37
C GLU A 75 6.00 16.22 4.84
N ASP A 76 7.06 15.77 5.53
CA ASP A 76 7.01 15.15 6.87
C ASP A 76 5.91 14.06 6.94
N SER A 77 5.84 13.26 5.87
CA SER A 77 4.78 12.27 5.71
C SER A 77 5.00 11.10 6.68
N PRO A 78 3.94 10.62 7.38
CA PRO A 78 4.04 9.43 8.21
C PRO A 78 4.26 8.14 7.40
N MET A 79 4.19 8.22 6.07
CA MET A 79 4.39 7.09 5.17
C MET A 79 5.85 6.91 4.74
N THR A 80 6.74 7.85 5.09
CA THR A 80 8.14 7.85 4.65
C THR A 80 8.85 6.53 4.95
N ASP A 81 8.82 6.09 6.23
CA ASP A 81 9.47 4.83 6.65
C ASP A 81 8.87 3.61 5.95
N VAL A 82 7.54 3.56 5.87
CA VAL A 82 6.80 2.45 5.24
C VAL A 82 7.10 2.36 3.75
N PHE A 83 7.21 3.51 3.08
CA PHE A 83 7.54 3.59 1.66
C PHE A 83 8.98 3.15 1.41
N HIS A 84 9.93 3.66 2.21
CA HIS A 84 11.34 3.27 2.15
C HIS A 84 11.52 1.74 2.28
N ASP A 85 10.86 1.13 3.27
CA ASP A 85 10.91 -0.32 3.48
C ASP A 85 10.30 -1.10 2.30
N ALA A 86 9.19 -0.62 1.74
CA ALA A 86 8.54 -1.23 0.59
C ALA A 86 9.43 -1.19 -0.67
N VAL A 87 10.12 -0.06 -0.91
CA VAL A 87 11.08 0.09 -2.02
C VAL A 87 12.26 -0.87 -1.84
N HIS A 88 12.80 -0.96 -0.61
CA HIS A 88 13.87 -1.90 -0.31
C HIS A 88 13.46 -3.36 -0.53
N ALA A 89 12.25 -3.75 -0.12
CA ALA A 89 11.74 -5.10 -0.38
C ALA A 89 11.57 -5.37 -1.88
N PHE A 90 11.03 -4.40 -2.63
CA PHE A 90 10.80 -4.52 -4.08
C PHE A 90 12.09 -4.82 -4.88
N PHE A 91 13.18 -4.12 -4.56
CA PHE A 91 14.49 -4.38 -5.19
C PHE A 91 15.26 -5.53 -4.52
N GLY A 92 15.03 -5.78 -3.23
CA GLY A 92 15.69 -6.84 -2.45
C GLY A 92 15.29 -8.25 -2.87
N GLU A 93 14.04 -8.45 -3.33
CA GLU A 93 13.53 -9.72 -3.85
C GLU A 93 14.15 -10.14 -5.21
N GLN A 94 14.96 -9.30 -5.86
CA GLN A 94 15.62 -9.63 -7.13
C GLN A 94 16.98 -10.35 -6.98
N ARG A 95 17.37 -10.77 -5.76
CA ARG A 95 18.58 -11.60 -5.54
C ARG A 95 18.34 -13.08 -5.77
#